data_AF-A0A822CFZ7-F1
#
_entry.id   AF-A0A822CFZ7-F1
#
_cell.length_a   1.000
_cell.length_b   1.000
_cell.length_c   1.000
_cell.angle_alpha   90.00
_cell.angle_beta   90.00
_cell.angle_gamma   90.00
#
_symmetry.space_group_name_H-M   'P 1'
#
loop_
_entity.id
_entity.type
_entity.pdbx_description
1 polymer ?
#
loop_
_entity_poly.entity_id
_entity_poly.type
_entity_poly.pdbx_seq_one_letter_code
_entity_poly.pdbx_strand_id
1 'polypeptide(L)'
;QAPYDFWHGQMEYGKLSWNSIIGRFFVLIADSENSRRIFERCSSEMPLVLHPNATRLLGHDNIAFMNGDVHKKLRIALLPLFTTKALSIYLHIQEKAIRDHMNKWIEMSKA
;
A
#
# COMPACT_ATOMS: atom_id res chain seq x y z
N GLN A 1 -2.82 12.96 19.24
CA GLN A 1 -2.58 11.52 19.02
C GLN A 1 -2.64 11.29 17.52
N ALA A 2 -1.61 10.69 16.93
CA ALA A 2 -1.58 10.38 15.51
C ALA A 2 -2.53 9.21 15.21
N PRO A 3 -3.18 9.15 14.04
CA PRO A 3 -4.12 8.07 13.71
C PRO A 3 -3.54 6.65 13.79
N TYR A 4 -2.21 6.50 13.67
CA TYR A 4 -1.54 5.21 13.77
C TYR A 4 -1.30 4.74 15.22
N ASP A 5 -1.37 5.63 16.22
CA ASP A 5 -1.02 5.30 17.61
C ASP A 5 -1.88 4.17 18.18
N PHE A 6 -3.14 4.07 17.74
CA PHE A 6 -4.03 2.96 18.08
C PHE A 6 -3.44 1.59 17.70
N TRP A 7 -2.93 1.47 16.47
CA TRP A 7 -2.35 0.21 15.98
C TRP A 7 -1.02 -0.08 16.65
N HIS A 8 -0.20 0.95 16.89
CA HIS A 8 1.06 0.79 17.61
C HIS A 8 0.84 0.27 19.03
N GLY A 9 -0.11 0.83 19.78
CA GLY A 9 -0.47 0.30 21.10
C GLY A 9 -0.97 -1.15 21.04
N GLN A 10 -1.71 -1.51 19.99
CA GLN A 10 -2.17 -2.89 19.81
C GLN A 10 -1.02 -3.87 19.48
N MET A 11 0.06 -3.41 18.85
CA MET A 11 1.25 -4.23 18.59
C MET A 11 2.04 -4.56 19.87
N GLU A 12 1.90 -3.75 20.93
CA GLU A 12 2.59 -3.99 22.21
C GLU A 12 2.12 -5.25 22.93
N TYR A 13 0.89 -5.72 22.66
CA TYR A 13 0.36 -6.97 23.22
C TYR A 13 1.02 -8.23 22.65
N GLY A 14 1.78 -8.13 21.54
CA GLY A 14 2.53 -9.22 20.95
C GLY A 14 2.36 -9.35 19.45
N LYS A 15 3.01 -10.40 18.89
CA LYS A 15 3.02 -10.69 17.43
C LYS A 15 1.63 -10.91 16.85
N LEU A 16 0.73 -11.49 17.65
CA LEU A 16 -0.68 -11.65 17.35
C LEU A 16 -1.46 -11.05 18.51
N SER A 17 -2.34 -10.12 18.21
CA SER A 17 -3.25 -9.54 19.19
C SER A 17 -4.63 -9.40 18.57
N TRP A 18 -5.67 -9.29 19.39
CA TRP A 18 -7.04 -9.19 18.91
C TRP A 18 -7.72 -7.95 19.46
N ASN A 19 -8.73 -7.46 18.74
CA ASN A 19 -9.57 -6.37 19.19
C ASN A 19 -10.98 -6.50 18.58
N SER A 20 -11.96 -5.83 19.18
CA SER A 20 -13.29 -5.67 18.61
C SER A 20 -13.43 -4.27 18.02
N ILE A 21 -13.56 -4.18 16.70
CA ILE A 21 -13.73 -2.90 16.00
C ILE A 21 -15.13 -2.89 15.40
N ILE A 22 -15.99 -2.00 15.86
CA ILE A 22 -17.40 -1.88 15.43
C ILE A 22 -18.15 -3.22 15.63
N GLY A 23 -17.93 -3.85 16.79
CA GLY A 23 -18.58 -5.13 17.15
C GLY A 23 -18.10 -6.34 16.35
N ARG A 24 -17.08 -6.19 15.50
CA ARG A 24 -16.48 -7.29 14.73
C ARG A 24 -15.14 -7.67 15.32
N PHE A 25 -14.86 -8.97 15.36
CA PHE A 25 -13.59 -9.50 15.81
C PHE A 25 -12.51 -9.29 14.75
N PHE A 26 -11.40 -8.67 15.15
CA PHE A 26 -10.21 -8.47 14.33
C PHE A 26 -8.98 -9.04 15.02
N VAL A 27 -8.10 -9.64 14.23
CA VAL A 27 -6.76 -10.04 14.66
C VAL A 27 -5.75 -9.14 13.96
N LEU A 28 -4.90 -8.48 14.75
CA LEU A 28 -3.73 -7.76 14.27
C LEU A 28 -2.54 -8.71 14.23
N ILE A 29 -1.80 -8.65 13.13
CA ILE A 29 -0.55 -9.38 12.92
C ILE A 29 0.57 -8.35 12.86
N ALA A 30 1.49 -8.43 13.81
CA ALA A 30 2.57 -7.46 14.01
C ALA A 30 3.94 -8.00 13.57
N ASP A 31 4.02 -9.20 13.00
CA ASP A 31 5.26 -9.81 12.52
C ASP A 31 5.20 -10.24 11.04
N SER A 32 6.38 -10.27 10.41
CA SER A 32 6.53 -10.55 8.98
C SER A 32 6.31 -12.02 8.61
N GLU A 33 6.56 -12.95 9.52
CA GLU A 33 6.40 -14.39 9.28
C GLU A 33 4.92 -14.74 9.15
N ASN A 34 4.10 -14.35 10.13
CA ASN A 34 2.66 -14.57 10.07
C ASN A 34 2.01 -13.77 8.95
N SER A 35 2.46 -12.53 8.72
CA SER A 35 1.95 -11.71 7.59
C SER A 35 2.14 -12.43 6.26
N ARG A 36 3.35 -12.97 6.01
CA ARG A 36 3.64 -13.72 4.78
C ARG A 36 2.72 -14.93 4.63
N ARG A 37 2.53 -15.72 5.69
CA ARG A 37 1.64 -16.90 5.68
C ARG A 37 0.20 -16.55 5.32
N ILE A 38 -0.30 -15.41 5.81
CA ILE A 38 -1.65 -14.94 5.49
C ILE A 38 -1.73 -14.47 4.03
N PHE A 39 -0.79 -13.64 3.57
CA PHE A 39 -0.79 -13.13 2.20
C PHE A 39 -0.60 -14.23 1.14
N GLU A 40 0.14 -15.30 1.44
CA GLU A 40 0.27 -16.47 0.58
C GLU A 40 -1.03 -17.25 0.41
N ARG A 41 -1.94 -17.15 1.39
CA ARG A 41 -3.24 -17.83 1.39
C ARG A 41 -4.38 -16.97 0.86
N CYS A 42 -4.12 -15.70 0.51
CA CYS A 42 -5.13 -14.83 -0.08
C CYS A 42 -5.76 -15.48 -1.31
N SER A 43 -7.07 -15.63 -1.26
CA SER A 43 -7.89 -16.33 -2.25
C SER A 43 -9.24 -15.64 -2.38
N SER A 44 -10.14 -16.17 -3.21
CA SER A 44 -11.52 -15.68 -3.25
C SER A 44 -12.27 -15.88 -1.92
N GLU A 45 -11.88 -16.87 -1.11
CA GLU A 45 -12.47 -17.17 0.21
C GLU A 45 -11.84 -16.33 1.33
N MET A 46 -10.61 -15.85 1.12
CA MET A 46 -9.93 -14.91 2.00
C MET A 46 -9.43 -13.70 1.19
N PRO A 47 -10.36 -12.83 0.74
CA PRO A 47 -10.03 -11.70 -0.10
C PRO A 47 -9.27 -10.63 0.68
N LEU A 48 -8.41 -9.89 -0.01
CA LEU A 48 -7.83 -8.68 0.55
C LEU A 48 -8.92 -7.61 0.71
N VAL A 49 -9.10 -7.12 1.93
CA VAL A 49 -10.03 -6.04 2.24
C VAL A 49 -9.24 -4.77 2.53
N LEU A 50 -9.51 -3.72 1.76
CA LEU A 50 -8.93 -2.39 1.98
C LEU A 50 -9.85 -1.50 2.81
N HIS A 51 -9.36 -0.32 3.14
CA HIS A 51 -10.13 0.71 3.81
C HIS A 51 -11.47 0.96 3.08
N PRO A 52 -12.59 1.21 3.78
CA PRO A 52 -13.91 1.40 3.14
C PRO A 52 -13.94 2.46 2.03
N ASN A 53 -13.12 3.51 2.16
CA ASN A 53 -13.00 4.57 1.15
C ASN A 53 -12.06 4.24 -0.02
N ALA A 54 -11.37 3.09 0.00
CA ALA A 54 -10.37 2.75 -1.00
C ALA A 54 -10.99 2.64 -2.40
N THR A 55 -12.20 2.09 -2.51
CA THR A 55 -12.88 1.93 -3.81
C THR A 55 -13.22 3.28 -4.43
N ARG A 56 -13.58 4.28 -3.61
CA ARG A 56 -13.81 5.66 -4.09
C ARG A 56 -12.52 6.32 -4.59
N LEU A 57 -11.37 5.99 -3.98
CA LEU A 57 -10.08 6.59 -4.33
C LEU A 57 -9.43 5.90 -5.54
N LEU A 58 -9.51 4.57 -5.60
CA LEU A 58 -8.77 3.74 -6.55
C LEU A 58 -9.60 3.30 -7.76
N GLY A 59 -10.93 3.44 -7.68
CA GLY A 59 -11.87 2.91 -8.67
C GLY A 59 -12.24 1.44 -8.40
N HIS A 60 -13.43 1.04 -8.87
CA HIS A 60 -13.94 -0.32 -8.69
C HIS A 60 -13.10 -1.39 -9.39
N ASP A 61 -12.50 -1.05 -10.54
CA ASP A 61 -11.70 -1.97 -11.36
C ASP A 61 -10.21 -1.93 -11.02
N ASN A 62 -9.85 -1.48 -9.81
CA ASN A 62 -8.46 -1.46 -9.39
C ASN A 62 -7.95 -2.88 -9.12
N ILE A 63 -6.69 -3.15 -9.48
CA ILE A 63 -6.03 -4.43 -9.23
C ILE A 63 -6.11 -4.86 -7.75
N ALA A 64 -6.14 -3.91 -6.81
CA ALA A 64 -6.20 -4.21 -5.38
C ALA A 64 -7.54 -4.82 -4.91
N PHE A 65 -8.60 -4.74 -5.72
CA PHE A 65 -9.91 -5.38 -5.46
C PHE A 65 -10.10 -6.68 -6.26
N MET A 66 -9.17 -7.01 -7.16
CA MET A 66 -9.20 -8.24 -7.93
C MET A 66 -8.63 -9.40 -7.11
N ASN A 67 -9.18 -10.60 -7.30
CA ASN A 67 -8.71 -11.81 -6.61
C ASN A 67 -8.46 -12.94 -7.61
N GLY A 68 -7.68 -13.95 -7.19
CA GLY A 68 -7.43 -15.16 -7.96
C GLY A 68 -6.73 -14.91 -9.31
N ASP A 69 -7.16 -15.64 -10.34
CA ASP A 69 -6.50 -15.66 -11.64
C ASP A 69 -6.55 -14.31 -12.38
N VAL A 70 -7.63 -13.54 -12.19
CA VAL A 70 -7.76 -12.22 -12.82
C VAL A 70 -6.68 -11.29 -12.30
N HIS A 71 -6.52 -11.22 -10.97
CA HIS A 71 -5.44 -10.46 -10.33
C HIS A 71 -4.06 -10.95 -10.80
N LYS A 72 -3.84 -12.27 -10.84
CA LYS A 72 -2.55 -12.86 -11.24
C LYS A 72 -2.19 -12.49 -12.68
N LYS A 73 -3.12 -12.62 -13.63
CA LYS A 73 -2.90 -12.28 -15.05
C LYS A 73 -2.59 -10.80 -15.24
N LEU A 74 -3.37 -9.92 -14.60
CA LEU A 74 -3.14 -8.48 -14.70
C LEU A 74 -1.79 -8.09 -14.07
N ARG A 75 -1.46 -8.63 -12.90
CA ARG A 75 -0.16 -8.39 -12.26
C ARG A 75 0.99 -8.76 -13.17
N ILE A 76 0.95 -9.97 -13.76
CA ILE A 76 2.01 -10.44 -14.68
C ILE A 76 2.15 -9.49 -15.88
N ALA A 77 1.04 -9.01 -16.45
CA ALA A 77 1.08 -8.05 -17.55
C ALA A 77 1.69 -6.69 -17.16
N LEU A 78 1.53 -6.26 -15.90
CA LEU A 78 2.06 -4.99 -15.40
C LEU A 78 3.53 -5.06 -14.96
N LEU A 79 4.01 -6.21 -14.45
CA LEU A 79 5.36 -6.36 -13.89
C LEU A 79 6.50 -5.80 -14.76
N PRO A 80 6.51 -5.95 -16.10
CA PRO A 80 7.56 -5.37 -16.95
C PRO A 80 7.71 -3.85 -16.82
N LEU A 81 6.62 -3.13 -16.54
CA LEU A 81 6.59 -1.68 -16.37
C LEU A 81 7.31 -1.22 -15.10
N PHE A 82 7.48 -2.12 -14.13
CA PHE A 82 8.07 -1.85 -12.82
C PHE A 82 9.45 -2.50 -12.65
N THR A 83 10.11 -2.87 -13.75
CA THR A 83 11.51 -3.32 -13.70
C THR A 83 12.44 -2.14 -13.41
N THR A 84 13.60 -2.39 -12.80
CA THR A 84 14.61 -1.34 -12.55
C THR A 84 14.97 -0.57 -13.82
N LYS A 85 15.06 -1.26 -14.96
CA LYS A 85 15.33 -0.65 -16.27
C LYS A 85 14.18 0.24 -16.77
N ALA A 86 12.93 -0.19 -16.59
CA ALA A 86 11.77 0.63 -16.97
C ALA A 86 11.67 1.87 -16.08
N LEU A 87 11.86 1.71 -14.77
CA LEU A 87 11.81 2.80 -13.80
C LEU A 87 12.98 3.78 -13.95
N SER A 88 14.17 3.32 -14.36
CA SER A 88 15.33 4.20 -14.51
C SER A 88 15.15 5.28 -15.56
N ILE A 89 14.28 5.07 -16.56
CA ILE A 89 13.93 6.09 -17.56
C ILE A 89 13.27 7.29 -16.90
N TYR A 90 12.47 7.10 -15.85
CA TYR A 90 11.80 8.20 -15.16
C TYR A 90 12.73 9.01 -14.26
N LEU A 91 13.91 8.49 -13.89
CA LEU A 91 14.82 9.17 -12.96
C LEU A 91 15.26 10.53 -13.48
N HIS A 92 15.63 10.64 -14.75
CA HIS A 92 16.06 11.92 -15.32
C HIS A 92 14.90 12.94 -15.40
N ILE A 93 13.68 12.47 -15.59
CA ILE A 93 12.47 13.31 -15.64
C ILE A 93 12.16 13.83 -14.24
N GLN A 94 12.19 12.94 -13.24
CA GLN A 94 11.97 13.28 -11.84
C GLN A 94 13.05 14.24 -11.32
N GLU A 95 14.33 13.98 -11.61
CA GLU A 95 15.42 14.86 -11.20
C GLU A 95 15.23 16.27 -11.77
N LYS A 96 14.95 16.37 -13.08
CA LYS A 96 14.70 17.67 -13.71
C LYS A 96 13.52 18.39 -13.04
N ALA A 97 12.38 17.72 -12.88
CA ALA A 97 11.20 18.31 -12.26
C ALA A 97 11.48 18.78 -10.83
N ILE A 98 12.20 17.98 -10.05
CA ILE A 98 12.59 18.33 -8.67
C ILE A 98 13.50 19.57 -8.66
N ARG A 99 14.52 19.62 -9.53
CA ARG A 99 15.42 20.78 -9.63
C ARG A 99 14.70 22.05 -10.05
N ASP A 100 13.79 21.96 -11.02
CA ASP A 100 13.00 23.10 -11.49
C ASP A 100 12.15 23.69 -10.35
N HIS A 101 11.50 22.85 -9.54
CA HIS A 101 10.73 23.29 -8.38
C HIS A 101 11.61 23.87 -7.27
N MET A 102 12.77 23.25 -6.98
CA MET A 102 13.72 23.76 -6.00
C MET A 102 14.25 25.14 -6.40
N ASN A 103 14.63 25.34 -7.66
CA ASN A 103 15.07 26.64 -8.15
C ASN A 103 13.97 27.69 -8.01
N LYS A 104 12.72 27.33 -8.34
CA LYS A 104 11.57 28.23 -8.15
C LYS A 104 11.39 28.63 -6.68
N TRP A 105 11.52 27.68 -5.75
CA TRP A 105 11.42 27.99 -4.32
C TRP A 105 12.55 28.89 -3.82
N ILE A 106 13.77 28.70 -4.31
CA ILE A 106 14.92 29.56 -3.98
C ILE A 106 14.69 30.99 -4.50
N GLU A 107 14.16 31.15 -5.70
CA GLU A 107 13.84 32.49 -6.22
C GLU A 107 12.69 33.14 -5.45
N MET A 108 11.66 32.37 -5.08
CA MET A 108 10.57 32.86 -4.23
C MET A 108 11.02 33.26 -2.83
N SER A 109 12.07 32.64 -2.27
CA SER A 109 12.58 32.99 -0.95
C SER A 109 13.48 34.22 -0.92
N LYS A 110 13.93 34.69 -2.10
CA LYS A 110 14.74 35.91 -2.25
C LYS A 110 13.88 37.16 -2.49
N ALA A 111 12.64 36.97 -2.92
CA ALA A 111 11.62 38.00 -3.08
C ALA A 111 10.97 38.33 -1.73
#